data_AF-A0A061PDW5-F1
#
_entry.id   AF-A0A061PDW5-F1
#
_cell.length_a   1.000
_cell.length_b   1.000
_cell.length_c   1.000
_cell.angle_alpha   90.00
_cell.angle_beta   90.00
_cell.angle_gamma   90.00
#
_symmetry.space_group_name_H-M   'P 1'
#
loop_
_entity.id
_entity.type
_entity.pdbx_description
1 polymer ?
#
loop_
_entity_poly.entity_id
_entity_poly.type
_entity_poly.pdbx_seq_one_letter_code
_entity_poly.pdbx_strand_id
1 'polypeptide(L)'
;MESIASSATSVLIGYLAGHSEKIRVGSGGIMLPNHAPLIIAEQFGTLESMYPGRIDLGLGRAPGTDPMTVQALRRDTRNAVNQFPENVNELQQLLGDADMPVKAHPGHNTNVPIYLLGSSTYGAQLAAAMGLPYAFASHFAPKELHNALKIYHDRFQPSAYLDEPYAMVTVNATVAETNEEAERLASTSKLKFLSIIRGNRGVDTAPVDNVEDYMSRLKKSK
;
A
#
# COMPACT_ATOMS: atom_id res chain seq x y z
N MET A 1 -15.75 0.08 -0.92
CA MET A 1 -15.80 -1.40 -0.86
C MET A 1 -16.28 -1.75 0.53
N GLU A 2 -17.31 -2.59 0.69
CA GLU A 2 -17.84 -2.92 2.03
C GLU A 2 -16.88 -3.82 2.84
N SER A 3 -15.92 -4.47 2.18
CA SER A 3 -14.99 -5.44 2.79
C SER A 3 -13.64 -4.87 3.26
N ILE A 4 -13.50 -3.55 3.38
CA ILE A 4 -12.32 -2.91 3.98
C ILE A 4 -12.64 -2.37 5.37
N ALA A 5 -11.67 -2.47 6.30
CA ALA A 5 -11.87 -1.99 7.66
C ALA A 5 -11.95 -0.46 7.77
N SER A 6 -11.22 0.27 6.90
CA SER A 6 -11.24 1.73 6.89
C SER A 6 -10.74 2.28 5.55
N SER A 7 -11.34 3.40 5.12
CA SER A 7 -10.81 4.25 4.03
C SER A 7 -10.01 5.45 4.56
N ALA A 8 -9.99 5.67 5.88
CA ALA A 8 -9.32 6.78 6.55
C ALA A 8 -8.00 6.29 7.17
N THR A 9 -7.02 5.99 6.32
CA THR A 9 -5.76 5.32 6.70
C THR A 9 -5.00 6.05 7.81
N SER A 10 -4.84 7.38 7.72
CA SER A 10 -4.10 8.18 8.71
C SER A 10 -4.78 8.17 10.09
N VAL A 11 -6.11 8.16 10.14
CA VAL A 11 -6.87 8.04 11.39
C VAL A 11 -6.62 6.68 12.05
N LEU A 12 -6.65 5.60 11.27
CA LEU A 12 -6.41 4.26 11.79
C LEU A 12 -4.96 4.07 12.26
N ILE A 13 -3.99 4.64 11.53
CA ILE A 13 -2.58 4.67 11.95
C ILE A 13 -2.44 5.36 13.31
N GLY A 14 -3.06 6.54 13.48
CA GLY A 14 -3.01 7.28 14.74
C GLY A 14 -3.59 6.50 15.91
N TYR A 15 -4.70 5.78 15.70
CA TYR A 15 -5.29 4.90 16.71
C TYR A 15 -4.34 3.75 17.09
N LEU A 16 -3.77 3.04 16.11
CA LEU A 16 -2.88 1.90 16.35
C LEU A 16 -1.55 2.33 16.99
N ALA A 17 -0.97 3.44 16.54
CA ALA A 17 0.27 3.99 17.09
C ALA A 17 0.11 4.40 18.56
N GLY A 18 -1.05 4.97 18.93
CA GLY A 18 -1.38 5.29 20.33
C GLY A 18 -1.61 4.09 21.25
N HIS A 19 -1.86 2.90 20.68
CA HIS A 19 -2.07 1.65 21.43
C HIS A 19 -0.92 0.66 21.28
N SER A 20 0.25 1.13 20.84
CA SER A 20 1.45 0.30 20.72
C SER A 20 2.69 1.11 21.09
N GLU A 21 3.78 0.44 21.46
CA GLU A 21 4.98 1.14 21.97
C GLU A 21 6.17 1.06 21.03
N LYS A 22 6.42 -0.11 20.42
CA LYS A 22 7.68 -0.39 19.69
C LYS A 22 7.50 -0.56 18.19
N ILE A 23 6.39 -1.17 17.77
CA ILE A 23 6.17 -1.46 16.36
C ILE A 23 6.02 -0.15 15.57
N ARG A 24 6.61 -0.09 14.38
CA ARG A 24 6.32 1.00 13.44
C ARG A 24 4.92 0.80 12.87
N VAL A 25 4.20 1.89 12.63
CA VAL A 25 2.85 1.87 12.09
C VAL A 25 2.80 2.82 10.90
N GLY A 26 2.25 2.36 9.78
CA GLY A 26 2.28 3.14 8.56
C GLY A 26 1.22 2.74 7.55
N SER A 27 1.27 3.38 6.39
CA SER A 27 0.39 3.06 5.29
C SER A 27 0.99 1.98 4.39
N GLY A 28 0.20 0.98 4.04
CA GLY A 28 0.54 -0.01 3.02
C GLY A 28 -0.44 -0.04 1.83
N GLY A 29 -0.80 1.06 1.16
CA GLY A 29 -0.21 2.41 1.13
C GLY A 29 -1.26 3.49 0.85
N ILE A 30 -0.86 4.75 0.89
CA ILE A 30 -1.66 5.87 0.39
C ILE A 30 -1.65 5.81 -1.14
N MET A 31 -2.83 5.76 -1.75
CA MET A 31 -2.98 5.83 -3.21
C MET A 31 -2.79 7.28 -3.65
N LEU A 32 -1.54 7.73 -3.71
CA LEU A 32 -1.17 9.14 -3.87
C LEU A 32 -1.88 9.87 -5.02
N PRO A 33 -2.18 9.25 -6.18
CA PRO A 33 -2.96 9.93 -7.23
C PRO A 33 -4.34 10.46 -6.79
N ASN A 34 -4.88 9.95 -5.69
CA ASN A 34 -6.16 10.37 -5.11
C ASN A 34 -6.05 11.53 -4.11
N HIS A 35 -4.84 11.97 -3.78
CA HIS A 35 -4.60 12.93 -2.69
C HIS A 35 -3.70 14.09 -3.12
N ALA A 36 -3.86 15.24 -2.46
CA ALA A 36 -2.88 16.32 -2.56
C ALA A 36 -1.64 15.98 -1.71
N PRO A 37 -0.40 16.08 -2.26
CA PRO A 37 0.82 15.83 -1.50
C PRO A 37 0.90 16.62 -0.18
N LEU A 38 0.50 17.90 -0.19
CA LEU A 38 0.43 18.74 1.02
C LEU A 38 -0.40 18.12 2.15
N ILE A 39 -1.60 17.63 1.84
CA ILE A 39 -2.48 17.03 2.85
C ILE A 39 -1.87 15.75 3.42
N ILE A 40 -1.20 14.94 2.59
CA ILE A 40 -0.52 13.74 3.06
C ILE A 40 0.68 14.12 3.93
N ALA A 41 1.46 15.12 3.53
CA ALA A 41 2.60 15.61 4.32
C ALA A 41 2.15 16.13 5.70
N GLU A 42 1.05 16.89 5.76
CA GLU A 42 0.48 17.39 7.02
C GLU A 42 -0.05 16.27 7.92
N GLN A 43 -0.76 15.29 7.34
CA GLN A 43 -1.28 14.15 8.11
C GLN A 43 -0.16 13.28 8.69
N PHE A 44 0.82 12.91 7.87
CA PHE A 44 1.92 12.06 8.31
C PHE A 44 2.92 12.82 9.18
N GLY A 45 3.12 14.11 8.93
CA GLY A 45 3.88 15.00 9.81
C GLY A 45 3.25 15.16 11.19
N THR A 46 1.92 15.25 11.26
CA THR A 46 1.17 15.22 12.52
C THR A 46 1.41 13.91 13.26
N LEU A 47 1.25 12.79 12.56
CA LEU A 47 1.46 11.46 13.14
C LEU A 47 2.89 11.27 13.65
N GLU A 48 3.90 11.70 12.88
CA GLU A 48 5.30 11.63 13.29
C GLU A 48 5.59 12.54 14.49
N SER A 49 4.98 13.73 14.54
CA SER A 49 5.11 14.62 15.71
C SER A 49 4.51 14.01 16.98
N MET A 50 3.41 13.25 16.84
CA MET A 50 2.77 12.54 17.97
C MET A 50 3.51 11.26 18.34
N TYR A 51 4.10 10.57 17.37
CA TYR A 51 4.74 9.25 17.54
C TYR A 51 6.12 9.21 16.86
N PRO A 52 7.12 9.95 17.38
CA PRO A 52 8.40 10.13 16.69
C PRO A 52 9.15 8.81 16.44
N GLY A 53 9.72 8.68 15.24
CA GLY A 53 10.50 7.55 14.80
C GLY A 53 9.69 6.27 14.58
N ARG A 54 8.34 6.35 14.50
CA ARG A 54 7.47 5.17 14.38
C ARG A 54 6.53 5.18 13.19
N ILE A 55 6.49 6.25 12.40
CA ILE A 55 5.55 6.38 11.29
C ILE A 55 6.21 6.05 9.95
N ASP A 56 5.56 5.20 9.15
CA ASP A 56 5.97 4.87 7.77
C ASP A 56 4.94 5.37 6.75
N LEU A 57 5.40 6.12 5.74
CA LEU A 57 4.57 6.57 4.62
C LEU A 57 4.79 5.69 3.38
N GLY A 58 4.04 4.60 3.29
CA GLY A 58 3.99 3.80 2.05
C GLY A 58 3.06 4.42 1.01
N LEU A 59 3.54 4.55 -0.23
CA LEU A 59 2.87 5.19 -1.36
C LEU A 59 2.62 4.21 -2.51
N GLY A 60 1.40 4.21 -3.03
CA GLY A 60 1.01 3.41 -4.19
C GLY A 60 0.60 4.28 -5.39
N ARG A 61 0.98 3.83 -6.59
CA ARG A 61 0.71 4.51 -7.86
C ARG A 61 -0.68 4.24 -8.44
N ALA A 62 -1.30 3.11 -8.10
CA ALA A 62 -2.62 2.79 -8.62
C ALA A 62 -3.69 3.65 -7.94
N PRO A 63 -4.82 3.99 -8.61
CA PRO A 63 -5.94 4.66 -7.94
C PRO A 63 -6.59 3.79 -6.84
N GLY A 64 -6.45 2.47 -6.92
CA GLY A 64 -6.94 1.53 -5.89
C GLY A 64 -8.47 1.45 -5.74
N THR A 65 -9.25 2.12 -6.59
CA THR A 65 -10.71 2.19 -6.50
C THR A 65 -11.36 2.27 -7.89
N ASP A 66 -12.69 2.20 -7.95
CA ASP A 66 -13.46 2.25 -9.20
C ASP A 66 -13.56 3.68 -9.77
N PRO A 67 -13.82 3.84 -11.09
CA PRO A 67 -13.85 5.15 -11.73
C PRO A 67 -14.84 6.15 -11.14
N MET A 68 -16.01 5.69 -10.64
CA MET A 68 -17.00 6.59 -10.03
C MET A 68 -16.47 7.15 -8.71
N THR A 69 -15.82 6.30 -7.91
CA THR A 69 -15.14 6.75 -6.69
C THR A 69 -14.00 7.72 -7.00
N VAL A 70 -13.18 7.46 -8.03
CA VAL A 70 -12.11 8.41 -8.40
C VAL A 70 -12.70 9.76 -8.85
N GLN A 71 -13.80 9.76 -9.61
CA GLN A 71 -14.48 11.00 -9.99
C GLN A 71 -15.01 11.77 -8.77
N ALA A 72 -15.55 11.07 -7.77
CA ALA A 72 -16.01 11.67 -6.52
C ALA A 72 -14.87 12.30 -5.71
N LEU A 73 -13.64 11.79 -5.85
CA LEU A 73 -12.43 12.37 -5.26
C LEU A 73 -11.92 13.61 -6.03
N ARG A 74 -12.59 14.00 -7.12
CA ARG A 74 -12.41 15.27 -7.86
C ARG A 74 -10.99 15.54 -8.37
N ARG A 75 -10.27 14.50 -8.81
CA ARG A 75 -8.94 14.59 -9.44
C ARG A 75 -8.99 14.32 -10.94
N ASP A 76 -8.16 15.01 -11.73
CA ASP A 76 -7.93 14.67 -13.14
C ASP A 76 -7.12 13.37 -13.24
N THR A 77 -7.82 12.27 -13.48
CA THR A 77 -7.34 10.90 -13.26
C THR A 77 -6.32 10.43 -14.28
N ARG A 78 -6.38 10.94 -15.52
CA ARG A 78 -5.43 10.54 -16.58
C ARG A 78 -4.05 11.13 -16.35
N ASN A 79 -3.99 12.34 -15.79
CA ASN A 79 -2.73 12.98 -15.47
C ASN A 79 -2.18 12.55 -14.10
N ALA A 80 -3.04 12.26 -13.12
CA ALA A 80 -2.61 11.96 -11.75
C ALA A 80 -1.68 10.73 -11.62
N VAL A 81 -1.90 9.68 -12.44
CA VAL A 81 -1.04 8.48 -12.43
C VAL A 81 0.33 8.76 -13.06
N ASN A 82 0.38 9.63 -14.07
CA ASN A 82 1.62 10.04 -14.72
C ASN A 82 2.42 11.01 -13.84
N GLN A 83 1.74 11.82 -13.04
CA GLN A 83 2.31 12.76 -12.07
C GLN A 83 2.83 12.08 -10.79
N PHE A 84 2.74 10.75 -10.68
CA PHE A 84 3.11 10.06 -9.45
C PHE A 84 4.58 10.32 -9.04
N PRO A 85 5.59 10.23 -9.93
CA PRO A 85 6.97 10.56 -9.58
C PRO A 85 7.13 12.00 -9.06
N GLU A 86 6.49 12.97 -9.71
CA GLU A 86 6.53 14.38 -9.34
C GLU A 86 5.88 14.60 -7.98
N ASN A 87 4.73 13.96 -7.73
CA ASN A 87 4.04 14.03 -6.44
C ASN A 87 4.87 13.40 -5.31
N VAL A 88 5.64 12.32 -5.57
CA VAL A 88 6.54 11.73 -4.57
C VAL A 88 7.67 12.71 -4.25
N ASN A 89 8.27 13.33 -5.27
CA ASN A 89 9.31 14.33 -5.09
C ASN A 89 8.80 15.58 -4.33
N GLU A 90 7.60 16.06 -4.66
CA GLU A 90 6.94 17.15 -3.91
C GLU A 90 6.75 16.77 -2.43
N LEU A 91 6.31 15.54 -2.16
CA LEU A 91 6.17 15.03 -0.79
C LEU A 91 7.51 14.98 -0.03
N GLN A 92 8.59 14.56 -0.68
CA GLN A 92 9.94 14.60 -0.08
C GLN A 92 10.33 16.04 0.28
N GLN A 93 10.05 17.01 -0.60
CA GLN A 93 10.34 18.42 -0.34
C GLN A 93 9.49 19.00 0.80
N LEU A 94 8.19 18.66 0.83
CA LEU A 94 7.26 19.12 1.87
C LEU A 94 7.60 18.55 3.26
N LEU A 95 8.10 17.32 3.33
CA LEU A 95 8.47 16.64 4.58
C LEU A 95 9.92 16.93 5.01
N GLY A 96 10.77 17.33 4.07
CA GLY A 96 12.16 17.73 4.30
C GLY A 96 12.31 19.19 4.71
N ASP A 97 13.52 19.71 4.59
CA ASP A 97 13.94 21.07 4.97
C ASP A 97 13.97 22.05 3.79
N ALA A 98 13.47 21.65 2.61
CA ALA A 98 13.44 22.48 1.42
C ALA A 98 12.68 23.81 1.66
N ASP A 99 13.24 24.91 1.15
CA ASP A 99 12.61 26.23 1.25
C ASP A 99 11.53 26.40 0.18
N MET A 100 10.35 25.86 0.48
CA MET A 100 9.18 25.88 -0.38
C MET A 100 8.28 27.08 -0.04
N PRO A 101 7.62 27.71 -1.03
CA PRO A 101 6.62 28.76 -0.79
C PRO A 101 5.45 28.30 0.09
N VAL A 102 5.15 27.00 0.05
CA VAL A 102 4.15 26.34 0.88
C VAL A 102 4.86 25.29 1.73
N LYS A 103 4.69 25.36 3.05
CA LYS A 103 5.26 24.41 4.00
C LYS A 103 4.14 23.58 4.63
N ALA A 104 4.34 22.28 4.73
CA ALA A 104 3.42 21.39 5.43
C ALA A 104 3.57 21.63 6.94
N HIS A 105 2.50 22.00 7.64
CA HIS A 105 2.55 22.21 9.08
C HIS A 105 1.42 21.43 9.78
N PRO A 106 1.74 20.48 10.68
CA PRO A 106 3.06 19.90 10.95
C PRO A 106 3.48 18.93 9.83
N GLY A 107 4.74 18.96 9.39
CA GLY A 107 5.24 18.07 8.33
C GLY A 107 6.60 18.48 7.80
N HIS A 108 6.82 19.78 7.66
CA HIS A 108 8.12 20.34 7.32
C HIS A 108 9.18 19.90 8.33
N ASN A 109 10.30 19.43 7.81
CA ASN A 109 11.44 18.91 8.56
C ASN A 109 11.13 17.71 9.48
N THR A 110 10.00 17.01 9.26
CA THR A 110 9.72 15.76 10.00
C THR A 110 10.43 14.56 9.41
N ASN A 111 10.84 14.62 8.14
CA ASN A 111 11.60 13.58 7.45
C ASN A 111 10.96 12.18 7.56
N VAL A 112 9.62 12.11 7.53
CA VAL A 112 8.89 10.83 7.60
C VAL A 112 9.37 9.89 6.50
N PRO A 113 9.81 8.66 6.83
CA PRO A 113 10.28 7.71 5.83
C PRO A 113 9.22 7.36 4.78
N ILE A 114 9.60 7.50 3.51
CA ILE A 114 8.74 7.17 2.37
C ILE A 114 9.13 5.80 1.81
N TYR A 115 8.13 4.94 1.61
CA TYR A 115 8.27 3.64 0.97
C TYR A 115 7.48 3.62 -0.34
N LEU A 116 8.10 3.18 -1.43
CA LEU A 116 7.36 2.96 -2.68
C LEU A 116 6.81 1.54 -2.73
N LEU A 117 5.49 1.43 -2.88
CA LEU A 117 4.79 0.16 -3.03
C LEU A 117 4.52 -0.12 -4.50
N GLY A 118 4.84 -1.33 -4.94
CA GLY A 118 4.68 -1.73 -6.33
C GLY A 118 4.19 -3.15 -6.53
N SER A 119 3.46 -3.36 -7.61
CA SER A 119 3.08 -4.68 -8.12
C SER A 119 3.49 -4.84 -9.60
N SER A 120 4.47 -4.06 -10.05
CA SER A 120 5.00 -4.05 -11.41
C SER A 120 6.45 -3.56 -11.41
N THR A 121 7.14 -3.80 -12.52
CA THR A 121 8.54 -3.38 -12.74
C THR A 121 8.72 -1.86 -12.73
N TYR A 122 7.71 -1.08 -13.10
CA TYR A 122 7.76 0.39 -13.05
C TYR A 122 8.03 0.90 -11.63
N GLY A 123 7.33 0.35 -10.63
CA GLY A 123 7.53 0.74 -9.23
C GLY A 123 8.95 0.45 -8.75
N ALA A 124 9.51 -0.69 -9.16
CA ALA A 124 10.90 -1.06 -8.85
C ALA A 124 11.91 -0.09 -9.49
N GLN A 125 11.71 0.29 -10.75
CA GLN A 125 12.57 1.26 -11.45
C GLN A 125 12.53 2.62 -10.78
N LEU A 126 11.34 3.10 -10.40
CA LEU A 126 11.18 4.39 -9.73
C LEU A 126 11.84 4.40 -8.35
N ALA A 127 11.60 3.37 -7.53
CA ALA A 127 12.22 3.24 -6.21
C ALA A 127 13.75 3.18 -6.28
N ALA A 128 14.28 2.45 -7.25
CA ALA A 128 15.71 2.37 -7.50
C ALA A 128 16.29 3.73 -7.92
N ALA A 129 15.64 4.44 -8.85
CA ALA A 129 16.11 5.73 -9.35
C ALA A 129 16.07 6.83 -8.28
N MET A 130 15.10 6.77 -7.35
CA MET A 130 14.96 7.73 -6.25
C MET A 130 15.76 7.33 -4.99
N GLY A 131 16.37 6.14 -4.99
CA GLY A 131 17.06 5.59 -3.81
C GLY A 131 16.16 5.42 -2.60
N LEU A 132 14.92 4.99 -2.82
CA LEU A 132 13.89 4.82 -1.77
C LEU A 132 13.70 3.34 -1.41
N PRO A 133 13.25 3.04 -0.17
CA PRO A 133 12.77 1.72 0.21
C PRO A 133 11.67 1.22 -0.72
N TYR A 134 11.71 -0.07 -1.07
CA TYR A 134 10.74 -0.69 -1.97
C TYR A 134 9.96 -1.83 -1.33
N ALA A 135 8.64 -1.85 -1.47
CA ALA A 135 7.80 -2.95 -1.01
C ALA A 135 7.01 -3.56 -2.18
N PHE A 136 7.29 -4.83 -2.52
CA PHE A 136 6.63 -5.54 -3.61
C PHE A 136 5.41 -6.33 -3.14
N ALA A 137 4.26 -6.08 -3.75
CA ALA A 137 3.00 -6.78 -3.48
C ALA A 137 2.92 -8.11 -4.25
N SER A 138 3.67 -9.13 -3.80
CA SER A 138 3.71 -10.44 -4.47
C SER A 138 2.38 -11.19 -4.40
N HIS A 139 1.55 -10.92 -3.41
CA HIS A 139 0.18 -11.43 -3.33
C HIS A 139 -0.74 -10.97 -4.48
N PHE A 140 -0.40 -9.88 -5.19
CA PHE A 140 -1.11 -9.44 -6.40
C PHE A 140 -0.42 -9.88 -7.69
N ALA A 141 0.91 -9.79 -7.74
CA ALA A 141 1.69 -10.06 -8.95
C ALA A 141 2.85 -11.06 -8.69
N PRO A 142 2.56 -12.30 -8.28
CA PRO A 142 3.60 -13.22 -7.80
C PRO A 142 4.63 -13.56 -8.87
N LYS A 143 4.21 -13.61 -10.15
CA LYS A 143 5.08 -13.90 -11.30
C LYS A 143 6.15 -12.82 -11.53
N GLU A 144 5.89 -11.58 -11.11
CA GLU A 144 6.81 -10.45 -11.32
C GLU A 144 7.77 -10.23 -10.16
N LEU A 145 7.63 -10.95 -9.04
CA LEU A 145 8.38 -10.71 -7.81
C LEU A 145 9.89 -10.67 -8.05
N HIS A 146 10.46 -11.74 -8.60
CA HIS A 146 11.92 -11.82 -8.79
C HIS A 146 12.43 -10.81 -9.82
N ASN A 147 11.64 -10.55 -10.87
CA ASN A 147 11.97 -9.56 -11.89
C ASN A 147 12.02 -8.15 -11.30
N ALA A 148 11.00 -7.77 -10.52
CA ALA A 148 10.92 -6.47 -9.88
C ALA A 148 12.04 -6.27 -8.84
N LEU A 149 12.30 -7.27 -7.99
CA LEU A 149 13.41 -7.21 -7.03
C LEU A 149 14.76 -7.10 -7.73
N LYS A 150 15.00 -7.89 -8.78
CA LYS A 150 16.22 -7.79 -9.57
C LYS A 150 16.41 -6.40 -10.15
N ILE A 151 15.37 -5.83 -10.76
CA ILE A 151 15.41 -4.47 -11.31
C ILE A 151 15.71 -3.44 -10.22
N TYR A 152 15.09 -3.56 -9.04
CA TYR A 152 15.33 -2.65 -7.93
C TYR A 152 16.79 -2.69 -7.49
N HIS A 153 17.32 -3.89 -7.22
CA HIS A 153 18.71 -4.07 -6.78
C HIS A 153 19.73 -3.65 -7.84
N ASP A 154 19.55 -4.06 -9.11
CA ASP A 154 20.51 -3.78 -10.19
C ASP A 154 20.62 -2.29 -10.53
N ARG A 155 19.55 -1.52 -10.32
CA ARG A 155 19.45 -0.11 -10.74
C ARG A 155 19.50 0.88 -9.59
N PHE A 156 19.55 0.40 -8.36
CA PHE A 156 19.49 1.25 -7.17
C PHE A 156 20.56 2.34 -7.20
N GLN A 157 20.14 3.57 -6.96
CA GLN A 157 21.03 4.71 -6.76
C GLN A 157 20.96 5.12 -5.29
N PRO A 158 22.08 5.14 -4.55
CA PRO A 158 22.11 5.70 -3.20
C PRO A 158 21.54 7.12 -3.15
N SER A 159 20.87 7.43 -2.05
CA SER A 159 20.26 8.75 -1.83
C SER A 159 20.49 9.19 -0.38
N ALA A 160 20.01 10.39 -0.04
CA ALA A 160 20.02 10.85 1.36
C ALA A 160 19.20 9.94 2.31
N TYR A 161 18.36 9.03 1.77
CA TYR A 161 17.52 8.13 2.56
C TYR A 161 18.13 6.74 2.77
N LEU A 162 18.92 6.23 1.80
CA LEU A 162 19.46 4.88 1.81
C LEU A 162 20.81 4.82 1.07
N ASP A 163 21.81 4.23 1.71
CA ASP A 163 23.12 3.95 1.11
C ASP A 163 23.12 2.64 0.29
N GLU A 164 22.24 1.71 0.63
CA GLU A 164 22.10 0.40 -0.03
C GLU A 164 20.62 0.04 -0.25
N PRO A 165 20.31 -0.87 -1.20
CA PRO A 165 18.93 -1.20 -1.53
C PRO A 165 18.20 -1.87 -0.35
N TYR A 166 17.03 -1.36 0.02
CA TYR A 166 16.16 -1.95 1.05
C TYR A 166 14.82 -2.37 0.45
N ALA A 167 14.57 -3.68 0.38
CA ALA A 167 13.38 -4.25 -0.21
C ALA A 167 12.56 -5.09 0.78
N MET A 168 11.23 -5.02 0.66
CA MET A 168 10.26 -5.86 1.37
C MET A 168 9.37 -6.60 0.39
N VAL A 169 8.88 -7.78 0.78
CA VAL A 169 7.93 -8.58 0.01
C VAL A 169 6.67 -8.78 0.84
N THR A 170 5.53 -8.39 0.30
CA THR A 170 4.22 -8.59 0.96
C THR A 170 3.56 -9.86 0.45
N VAL A 171 3.47 -10.88 1.31
CA VAL A 171 2.87 -12.18 1.02
C VAL A 171 1.55 -12.37 1.77
N ASN A 172 0.64 -13.15 1.21
CA ASN A 172 -0.51 -13.69 1.96
C ASN A 172 -0.05 -14.94 2.71
N ALA A 173 -0.33 -14.99 4.01
CA ALA A 173 -0.07 -16.17 4.84
C ALA A 173 -1.32 -16.53 5.65
N THR A 174 -1.59 -17.82 5.77
CA THR A 174 -2.60 -18.37 6.68
C THR A 174 -1.90 -19.45 7.50
N VAL A 175 -1.94 -19.31 8.81
CA VAL A 175 -1.20 -20.16 9.74
C VAL A 175 -2.20 -20.74 10.75
N ALA A 176 -2.09 -22.04 11.00
CA ALA A 176 -2.89 -22.76 11.97
C ALA A 176 -2.05 -23.86 12.62
N GLU A 177 -2.61 -24.54 13.62
CA GLU A 177 -1.94 -25.64 14.32
C GLU A 177 -1.69 -26.86 13.40
N THR A 178 -2.52 -27.04 12.37
CA THR A 178 -2.39 -28.13 11.39
C THR A 178 -2.51 -27.60 9.96
N ASN A 179 -1.98 -28.36 9.01
CA ASN A 179 -2.09 -28.03 7.58
C ASN A 179 -3.55 -28.07 7.12
N GLU A 180 -4.33 -29.03 7.61
CA GLU A 180 -5.74 -29.17 7.30
C GLU A 180 -6.53 -27.93 7.72
N GLU A 181 -6.26 -27.41 8.93
CA GLU A 181 -6.92 -26.20 9.42
C GLU A 181 -6.44 -24.95 8.67
N ALA A 182 -5.15 -24.86 8.34
CA ALA A 182 -4.63 -23.75 7.55
C ALA A 182 -5.27 -23.70 6.16
N GLU A 183 -5.43 -24.86 5.51
CA GLU A 183 -6.10 -24.99 4.20
C GLU A 183 -7.59 -24.63 4.28
N ARG A 184 -8.27 -25.06 5.35
CA ARG A 184 -9.66 -24.71 5.62
C ARG A 184 -9.81 -23.20 5.81
N LEU A 185 -9.00 -22.56 6.65
CA LEU A 185 -9.02 -21.10 6.85
C LEU A 185 -8.68 -20.33 5.56
N ALA A 186 -7.71 -20.81 4.79
CA ALA A 186 -7.30 -20.20 3.53
C ALA A 186 -8.41 -20.22 2.46
N SER A 187 -9.42 -21.08 2.60
CA SER A 187 -10.58 -21.15 1.69
C SER A 187 -11.32 -19.81 1.58
N THR A 188 -11.39 -19.01 2.66
CA THR A 188 -12.00 -17.67 2.64
C THR A 188 -11.32 -16.77 1.62
N SER A 189 -9.99 -16.67 1.69
CA SER A 189 -9.17 -15.88 0.78
C SER A 189 -9.23 -16.41 -0.66
N LYS A 190 -9.23 -17.74 -0.86
CA LYS A 190 -9.38 -18.37 -2.17
C LYS A 190 -10.73 -18.03 -2.81
N LEU A 191 -11.83 -18.16 -2.05
CA LEU A 191 -13.18 -17.83 -2.51
C LEU A 191 -13.36 -16.33 -2.80
N LYS A 192 -12.75 -15.47 -1.99
CA LYS A 192 -12.71 -14.01 -2.24
C LYS A 192 -12.06 -13.70 -3.58
N PHE A 193 -10.88 -14.26 -3.85
CA PHE A 193 -10.17 -14.03 -5.11
C PHE A 193 -10.95 -14.56 -6.32
N LEU A 194 -11.55 -15.75 -6.21
CA LEU A 194 -12.44 -16.31 -7.22
C LEU A 194 -13.67 -15.43 -7.48
N SER A 195 -14.25 -14.83 -6.43
CA SER A 195 -15.39 -13.91 -6.56
C SER A 195 -14.99 -12.64 -7.30
N ILE A 196 -13.83 -12.07 -6.99
CA ILE A 196 -13.28 -10.88 -7.68
C ILE A 196 -13.08 -11.17 -9.18
N ILE A 197 -12.49 -12.31 -9.55
CA ILE A 197 -12.32 -12.72 -10.96
C ILE A 197 -13.68 -12.84 -11.66
N ARG A 198 -14.72 -13.27 -10.95
CA ARG A 198 -16.10 -13.39 -11.47
C ARG A 198 -16.89 -12.08 -11.41
N GLY A 199 -16.27 -10.97 -11.02
CA GLY A 199 -16.91 -9.65 -10.93
C GLY A 199 -17.83 -9.47 -9.72
N ASN A 200 -17.84 -10.41 -8.76
CA ASN A 200 -18.61 -10.29 -7.53
C ASN A 200 -17.71 -9.78 -6.39
N ARG A 201 -18.02 -8.58 -5.87
CA ARG A 201 -17.24 -7.92 -4.80
C ARG A 201 -18.04 -7.82 -3.50
N GLY A 202 -18.72 -8.92 -3.14
CA GLY A 202 -19.49 -9.03 -1.90
C GLY A 202 -18.63 -9.26 -0.66
N VAL A 203 -19.31 -9.51 0.46
CA VAL A 203 -18.70 -9.80 1.77
C VAL A 203 -17.96 -11.13 1.74
N ASP A 204 -16.90 -11.24 2.54
CA ASP A 204 -16.09 -12.45 2.64
C ASP A 204 -16.96 -13.64 3.11
N THR A 205 -16.74 -14.80 2.49
CA THR A 205 -17.41 -16.06 2.85
C THR A 205 -16.65 -16.72 4.00
N ALA A 206 -17.36 -17.27 4.98
CA ALA A 206 -16.73 -18.04 6.06
C ALA A 206 -15.88 -19.22 5.53
N PRO A 207 -14.87 -19.69 6.28
CA PRO A 207 -14.08 -20.85 5.91
C PRO A 207 -14.95 -22.09 5.61
N VAL A 208 -14.63 -22.80 4.52
CA VAL A 208 -15.29 -24.04 4.11
C VAL A 208 -14.29 -25.19 4.06
N ASP A 209 -14.75 -26.40 4.37
CA ASP A 209 -13.90 -27.61 4.36
C ASP A 209 -13.46 -27.99 2.94
N ASN A 210 -14.30 -27.73 1.94
CA ASN A 210 -14.01 -28.05 0.55
C ASN A 210 -14.52 -26.94 -0.39
N VAL A 211 -13.56 -26.22 -1.00
CA VAL A 211 -13.84 -25.13 -1.95
C VAL A 211 -14.57 -25.64 -3.20
N GLU A 212 -14.18 -26.79 -3.75
CA GLU A 212 -14.79 -27.32 -4.98
C GLU A 212 -16.26 -27.71 -4.77
N ASP A 213 -16.56 -28.41 -3.67
CA ASP A 213 -17.92 -28.78 -3.31
C ASP A 213 -18.79 -27.53 -3.09
N TYR A 214 -18.31 -26.56 -2.30
CA TYR A 214 -19.00 -25.29 -2.09
C TYR A 214 -19.34 -24.59 -3.42
N MET A 215 -18.37 -24.52 -4.34
CA MET A 215 -18.56 -23.90 -5.65
C MET A 215 -19.50 -24.70 -6.56
N SER A 216 -19.53 -26.04 -6.42
CA SER A 216 -20.46 -26.90 -7.16
C SER A 216 -21.91 -26.65 -6.72
N ARG A 217 -22.16 -26.46 -5.42
CA ARG A 217 -23.48 -26.17 -4.86
C ARG A 217 -24.00 -24.81 -5.32
N LEU A 218 -23.15 -23.79 -5.32
CA LEU A 218 -23.52 -22.45 -5.81
C LEU A 218 -23.96 -22.46 -7.29
N LYS A 219 -23.29 -23.25 -8.15
CA LYS A 219 -23.66 -23.39 -9.56
C LYS A 219 -25.02 -24.06 -9.76
N LYS A 220 -25.43 -24.96 -8.85
CA LYS A 220 -26.73 -25.67 -8.91
C LYS A 220 -27.89 -24.84 -8.37
N SER A 221 -27.62 -23.77 -7.62
CA SER A 221 -28.64 -22.90 -7.01
C SER A 221 -29.04 -21.69 -7.89
N LYS A 222 -28.46 -21.58 -9.09
CA LYS A 222 -28.82 -20.59 -10.11
C LYS A 222 -29.57 -21.26 -11.25
#